data_AF-A0A9X1U358-F1
#
_entry.id   AF-A0A9X1U358-F1
#
_cell.length_a   1.000
_cell.length_b   1.000
_cell.length_c   1.000
_cell.angle_alpha   90.00
_cell.angle_beta   90.00
_cell.angle_gamma   90.00
#
_symmetry.space_group_name_H-M   'P 1'
#
loop_
_entity.id
_entity.type
_entity.pdbx_description
1 polymer ?
#
loop_
_entity_poly.entity_id
_entity_poly.type
_entity_poly.pdbx_seq_one_letter_code
_entity_poly.pdbx_strand_id
1 'polypeptide(L)'
;TGNASITVGDIDAGSTDACGIATTTIDKSTFTCADVGPNTITLTVTDVNGNVSTCTTVVTVEDNVAPVANCAAPFTIQLDATGNASITVGDIDAGSTDACGIATTTIDKSTFTCADVGPNTITLTVTDVNGNV
;
A
#
# COMPACT_ATOMS: atom_id res chain seq x y z
N THR A 1 -6.52 -2.39 5.75
CA THR A 1 -5.43 -1.53 6.23
C THR A 1 -4.14 -2.33 6.16
N GLY A 2 -3.07 -1.74 5.66
CA GLY A 2 -1.74 -2.37 5.69
C GLY A 2 -1.10 -2.22 7.06
N ASN A 3 -0.75 -3.35 7.69
CA ASN A 3 -0.14 -3.40 9.01
C ASN A 3 0.93 -4.49 9.04
N ALA A 4 2.07 -4.20 9.65
CA ALA A 4 3.14 -5.17 9.91
C ALA A 4 3.70 -4.97 11.32
N SER A 5 4.40 -5.99 11.83
CA SER A 5 5.06 -5.89 13.13
C SER A 5 6.36 -6.69 13.15
N ILE A 6 7.29 -6.23 13.98
CA ILE A 6 8.52 -6.93 14.33
C ILE A 6 8.60 -7.11 15.84
N THR A 7 9.51 -7.97 16.25
CA THR A 7 9.90 -8.25 17.62
C THR A 7 11.36 -7.88 17.82
N VAL A 8 11.81 -7.87 19.08
CA VAL A 8 13.23 -7.67 19.40
C VAL A 8 14.10 -8.72 18.71
N GLY A 9 13.64 -9.97 18.63
CA GLY A 9 14.39 -11.08 18.02
C GLY A 9 14.63 -10.91 16.50
N ASP A 10 13.86 -10.06 15.83
CA ASP A 10 14.06 -9.77 14.41
C ASP A 10 15.27 -8.86 14.17
N ILE A 11 15.71 -8.10 15.17
CA ILE A 11 16.83 -7.15 15.04
C ILE A 11 18.00 -7.43 16.00
N ASP A 12 17.77 -8.16 17.09
CA ASP A 12 18.81 -8.54 18.04
C ASP A 12 19.63 -9.71 17.50
N ALA A 13 20.81 -9.39 16.97
CA ALA A 13 21.76 -10.35 16.41
C ALA A 13 22.61 -11.07 17.49
N GLY A 14 22.09 -11.22 18.71
CA GLY A 14 22.76 -11.92 19.81
C GLY A 14 23.55 -11.00 20.73
N SER A 15 22.89 -9.96 21.26
CA SER A 15 23.43 -9.13 22.33
C SER A 15 23.91 -9.99 23.50
N THR A 16 25.07 -9.66 24.06
CA THR A 16 25.67 -10.40 25.18
C THR A 16 26.21 -9.44 26.24
N ASP A 17 26.22 -9.91 27.49
CA ASP A 17 26.91 -9.27 28.61
C ASP A 17 27.49 -10.36 29.52
N ALA A 18 28.62 -10.08 30.19
CA ALA A 18 29.31 -11.05 31.04
C ALA A 18 28.60 -11.31 32.38
N CYS A 19 27.85 -10.33 32.88
CA CYS A 19 27.04 -10.41 34.10
C CYS A 19 25.58 -10.81 33.82
N GLY A 20 25.15 -10.71 32.56
CA GLY A 20 23.84 -11.12 32.07
C GLY A 20 22.97 -9.93 31.66
N ILE A 21 22.10 -10.16 30.68
CA ILE A 21 21.16 -9.15 30.18
C ILE A 21 19.87 -9.19 31.00
N ALA A 22 19.41 -8.03 31.45
CA ALA A 22 18.12 -7.88 32.11
C ALA A 22 16.98 -7.67 31.10
N THR A 23 17.15 -6.73 30.15
CA THR A 23 16.10 -6.42 29.16
C THR A 23 16.67 -6.04 27.81
N THR A 24 15.91 -6.36 26.76
CA THR A 24 16.10 -5.86 25.40
C THR A 24 14.80 -5.25 24.90
N THR A 25 14.87 -4.06 24.31
CA THR A 25 13.69 -3.31 23.85
C THR A 25 13.96 -2.61 22.53
N ILE A 26 12.90 -2.34 21.78
CA ILE A 26 12.94 -1.58 20.53
C ILE A 26 11.98 -0.40 20.64
N ASP A 27 12.36 0.73 20.03
CA ASP A 27 11.59 1.97 20.06
C ASP A 27 10.32 1.94 19.19
N LYS A 28 10.27 1.05 18.20
CA LYS A 28 9.08 0.81 17.36
C LYS A 28 9.01 -0.65 16.91
N SER A 29 7.83 -1.24 17.07
CA SER A 29 7.56 -2.64 16.74
C SER A 29 6.40 -2.84 15.77
N THR A 30 5.63 -1.80 15.46
CA THR A 30 4.47 -1.86 14.57
C THR A 30 4.59 -0.83 13.47
N PHE A 31 4.18 -1.23 12.26
CA PHE A 31 4.25 -0.43 11.06
C PHE A 31 2.90 -0.40 10.37
N THR A 32 2.65 0.71 9.70
CA THR A 32 1.46 1.00 8.90
C THR A 32 1.88 1.46 7.52
N CYS A 33 0.91 1.74 6.65
CA CYS A 33 1.18 2.32 5.34
C CYS A 33 1.91 3.67 5.39
N ALA A 34 1.82 4.42 6.50
CA ALA A 34 2.59 5.65 6.68
C ALA A 34 4.11 5.39 6.87
N ASP A 35 4.47 4.14 7.11
CA ASP A 35 5.85 3.72 7.38
C ASP A 35 6.50 3.04 6.18
N VAL A 36 5.84 2.98 5.00
CA VAL A 36 6.45 2.42 3.80
C VAL A 36 7.74 3.17 3.46
N GLY A 37 8.81 2.42 3.24
CA GLY A 37 10.18 2.90 3.11
C GLY A 37 11.07 2.57 4.31
N PRO A 38 12.26 3.20 4.40
CA PRO A 38 13.22 2.92 5.46
C PRO A 38 12.81 3.56 6.80
N ASN A 39 12.82 2.75 7.86
CA ASN A 39 12.58 3.17 9.24
C ASN A 39 13.81 2.84 10.09
N THR A 40 14.42 3.83 10.73
CA THR A 40 15.50 3.58 11.71
C THR A 40 14.89 3.12 13.03
N ILE A 41 15.31 1.96 13.51
CA ILE A 41 14.87 1.34 14.77
C ILE A 41 16.05 1.25 15.72
N THR A 42 15.83 1.59 16.98
CA THR A 42 16.84 1.56 18.04
C THR A 42 16.61 0.37 18.96
N LEU A 43 17.57 -0.57 18.98
CA LEU A 43 17.67 -1.62 20.01
C LEU A 43 18.33 -1.02 21.26
N THR A 44 17.69 -1.18 22.41
CA THR A 44 18.25 -0.84 23.72
C THR A 44 18.40 -2.08 24.56
N VAL A 45 19.63 -2.35 25.01
CA VAL A 45 20.00 -3.47 25.88
C VAL A 45 20.36 -2.91 27.26
N THR A 46 19.83 -3.52 28.32
CA THR A 46 20.16 -3.19 29.70
C THR A 46 20.61 -4.44 30.43
N ASP A 47 21.77 -4.40 31.08
CA ASP A 47 22.29 -5.51 31.88
C ASP A 47 21.68 -5.55 33.28
N VAL A 48 21.96 -6.62 34.04
CA VAL A 48 21.47 -6.80 35.42
C VAL A 48 22.03 -5.78 36.42
N ASN A 49 23.07 -5.04 36.04
CA ASN A 49 23.70 -3.99 36.83
C ASN A 49 23.17 -2.58 36.46
N GLY A 50 22.28 -2.48 35.47
CA GLY A 50 21.69 -1.22 35.00
C GLY A 50 22.52 -0.48 33.97
N ASN A 51 23.58 -1.08 33.41
CA ASN A 51 24.31 -0.48 32.30
C ASN A 51 23.47 -0.59 31.02
N VAL A 52 23.53 0.44 30.18
CA VAL A 52 22.73 0.54 28.95
C VAL A 52 23.63 0.65 27.73
N SER A 53 23.30 -0.10 26.69
CA SER A 53 23.91 0.00 25.36
C SER A 53 22.81 0.08 24.29
N THR A 54 23.09 0.78 23.19
CA THR A 54 22.15 0.92 22.08
C THR A 54 22.80 0.60 20.74
N CYS A 55 21.97 0.10 19.81
CA CYS A 55 22.32 -0.13 18.41
C CYS A 55 21.18 0.35 17.53
N THR A 56 21.49 0.84 16.33
CA THR A 56 20.46 1.24 15.35
C THR A 56 20.53 0.33 14.13
N THR A 57 19.37 0.00 13.56
CA THR A 57 19.24 -0.72 12.30
C THR A 57 18.16 -0.07 11.44
N VAL A 58 18.18 -0.33 10.13
CA VAL A 58 17.14 0.14 9.21
C VAL A 58 16.20 -1.03 8.88
N VAL A 59 14.92 -0.85 9.20
CA VAL A 59 13.84 -1.73 8.78
C VAL A 59 13.14 -1.10 7.58
N THR A 60 13.20 -1.75 6.42
CA THR A 60 12.48 -1.31 5.23
C THR A 60 11.10 -1.95 5.21
N VAL A 61 10.07 -1.12 5.23
CA VAL A 61 8.68 -1.56 5.03
C VAL A 61 8.36 -1.41 3.54
N GLU A 62 7.79 -2.44 2.95
CA GLU A 62 7.38 -2.43 1.55
C GLU A 62 5.87 -2.63 1.45
N ASP A 63 5.26 -2.01 0.45
CA ASP A 63 3.93 -2.39 -0.02
C ASP A 63 4.04 -2.98 -1.42
N ASN A 64 3.77 -4.29 -1.50
CA ASN A 64 3.83 -5.09 -2.72
C ASN A 64 2.45 -5.67 -3.08
N VAL A 65 1.37 -5.16 -2.45
CA VAL A 65 0.02 -5.67 -2.65
C VAL A 65 -0.68 -4.80 -3.69
N ALA A 66 -1.06 -5.38 -4.82
CA ALA A 66 -1.81 -4.67 -5.85
C ALA A 66 -3.23 -4.28 -5.37
N PRO A 67 -3.77 -3.15 -5.85
CA PRO A 67 -5.13 -2.74 -5.55
C PRO A 67 -6.18 -3.72 -6.11
N VAL A 68 -7.38 -3.69 -5.53
CA VAL A 68 -8.55 -4.42 -6.05
C VAL A 68 -9.41 -3.46 -6.86
N ALA A 69 -9.43 -3.66 -8.19
CA ALA A 69 -10.32 -2.94 -9.09
C ALA A 69 -11.76 -3.47 -8.99
N ASN A 70 -12.70 -2.59 -8.66
CA ASN A 70 -14.13 -2.90 -8.60
C ASN A 70 -14.84 -2.17 -9.74
N CYS A 71 -15.29 -2.90 -10.76
CA CYS A 71 -16.00 -2.32 -11.90
C CYS A 71 -17.52 -2.29 -11.69
N ALA A 72 -18.17 -1.25 -12.20
CA ALA A 72 -19.62 -1.18 -12.30
C ALA A 72 -20.17 -2.30 -13.20
N ALA A 73 -21.42 -2.69 -12.94
CA ALA A 73 -22.14 -3.60 -13.84
C ALA A 73 -22.28 -2.96 -15.24
N PRO A 74 -22.40 -3.78 -16.31
CA PRO A 74 -22.58 -3.26 -17.65
C PRO A 74 -23.76 -2.27 -17.75
N PHE A 75 -23.54 -1.15 -18.41
CA PHE A 75 -24.56 -0.12 -18.64
C PHE A 75 -24.54 0.37 -20.08
N THR A 76 -25.55 1.16 -20.44
CA THR A 76 -25.71 1.72 -21.79
C THR A 76 -25.65 3.23 -21.72
N ILE A 77 -24.84 3.82 -22.61
CA ILE A 77 -24.83 5.26 -22.88
C ILE A 77 -25.53 5.52 -24.22
N GLN A 78 -26.08 6.72 -24.37
CA GLN A 78 -26.74 7.15 -25.61
C GLN A 78 -25.87 8.18 -26.31
N LEU A 79 -25.70 8.02 -27.62
CA LEU A 79 -25.09 9.06 -28.44
C LEU A 79 -26.01 10.27 -28.52
N ASP A 80 -25.43 11.46 -28.53
CA ASP A 80 -26.15 12.71 -28.76
C ASP A 80 -26.57 12.88 -30.23
N ALA A 81 -27.24 13.98 -30.56
CA ALA A 81 -27.68 14.29 -31.92
C ALA A 81 -26.53 14.44 -32.94
N THR A 82 -25.30 14.62 -32.47
CA THR A 82 -24.09 14.69 -33.30
C THR A 82 -23.37 13.34 -33.40
N GLY A 83 -23.89 12.31 -32.74
CA GLY A 83 -23.32 10.97 -32.76
C GLY A 83 -22.20 10.75 -31.76
N ASN A 84 -22.12 11.54 -30.68
CA ASN A 84 -21.05 11.46 -29.69
C ASN A 84 -21.59 11.11 -28.29
N ALA A 85 -20.78 10.40 -27.49
CA ALA A 85 -21.00 10.21 -26.06
C ALA A 85 -19.66 10.15 -25.30
N SER A 86 -19.72 10.29 -23.98
CA SER A 86 -18.55 10.13 -23.12
C SER A 86 -18.91 9.48 -21.79
N ILE A 87 -17.93 8.81 -21.20
CA ILE A 87 -17.93 8.33 -19.83
C ILE A 87 -16.74 8.91 -19.10
N THR A 88 -16.78 8.83 -17.78
CA THR A 88 -15.71 9.17 -16.86
C THR A 88 -15.26 7.92 -16.12
N VAL A 89 -14.12 8.02 -15.43
CA VAL A 89 -13.65 6.93 -14.55
C VAL A 89 -14.69 6.61 -13.48
N GLY A 90 -15.38 7.61 -12.93
CA GLY A 90 -16.41 7.42 -11.91
C GLY A 90 -17.66 6.67 -12.40
N ASP A 91 -17.87 6.56 -13.72
CA ASP A 91 -18.94 5.72 -14.28
C ASP A 91 -18.54 4.23 -14.30
N ILE A 92 -17.23 3.93 -14.28
CA ILE A 92 -16.69 2.56 -14.32
C ILE A 92 -16.25 2.08 -12.94
N ASP A 93 -15.61 2.94 -12.14
CA ASP A 93 -15.10 2.59 -10.82
C ASP A 93 -16.21 2.52 -9.78
N ALA A 94 -16.53 1.30 -9.35
CA ALA A 94 -17.53 0.97 -8.35
C ALA A 94 -16.94 0.84 -6.93
N GLY A 95 -15.93 1.67 -6.63
CA GLY A 95 -15.31 1.71 -5.31
C GLY A 95 -14.15 0.73 -5.20
N SER A 96 -13.17 0.83 -6.11
CA SER A 96 -11.90 0.13 -6.02
C SER A 96 -11.21 0.42 -4.68
N THR A 97 -10.44 -0.54 -4.17
CA THR A 97 -9.85 -0.45 -2.83
C THR A 97 -8.39 -0.88 -2.82
N ASP A 98 -7.63 -0.29 -1.91
CA ASP A 98 -6.30 -0.76 -1.56
C ASP A 98 -6.06 -0.68 -0.04
N ALA A 99 -5.10 -1.46 0.48
CA ALA A 99 -4.75 -1.49 1.89
C ALA A 99 -3.99 -0.24 2.36
N CYS A 100 -3.23 0.40 1.48
CA CYS A 100 -2.38 1.57 1.73
C CYS A 100 -2.75 2.83 0.95
N GLY A 101 -3.68 2.70 0.01
CA GLY A 101 -4.38 3.81 -0.62
C GLY A 101 -4.17 3.83 -2.13
N ILE A 102 -5.18 4.32 -2.84
CA ILE A 102 -5.14 4.43 -4.30
C ILE A 102 -4.50 5.77 -4.69
N ALA A 103 -3.55 5.74 -5.62
CA ALA A 103 -3.01 6.95 -6.23
C ALA A 103 -3.81 7.39 -7.44
N THR A 104 -4.06 6.48 -8.38
CA THR A 104 -4.72 6.82 -9.65
C THR A 104 -5.67 5.73 -10.11
N THR A 105 -6.69 6.17 -10.86
CA THR A 105 -7.67 5.32 -11.53
C THR A 105 -7.84 5.85 -12.94
N THR A 106 -7.73 4.99 -13.95
CA THR A 106 -7.79 5.38 -15.37
C THR A 106 -8.62 4.39 -16.17
N ILE A 107 -9.19 4.87 -17.28
CA ILE A 107 -9.87 4.02 -18.27
C ILE A 107 -9.19 4.16 -19.62
N ASP A 108 -9.16 3.07 -20.39
CA ASP A 108 -8.53 3.03 -21.71
C ASP A 108 -9.31 3.78 -22.80
N LYS A 109 -10.60 4.02 -22.58
CA LYS A 109 -11.48 4.77 -23.48
C LYS A 109 -12.58 5.50 -22.73
N SER A 110 -12.77 6.79 -23.06
CA SER A 110 -13.75 7.66 -22.42
C SER A 110 -14.72 8.33 -23.40
N THR A 111 -14.50 8.21 -24.72
CA THR A 111 -15.34 8.83 -25.75
C THR A 111 -15.79 7.81 -26.76
N PHE A 112 -17.00 8.02 -27.28
CA PHE A 112 -17.67 7.10 -28.20
C PHE A 112 -18.33 7.88 -29.32
N THR A 113 -18.33 7.27 -30.50
CA THR A 113 -18.93 7.81 -31.72
C THR A 113 -19.89 6.81 -32.36
N CYS A 114 -20.51 7.17 -33.48
CA CYS A 114 -21.28 6.22 -34.30
C CYS A 114 -20.50 4.95 -34.72
N ALA A 115 -19.16 4.99 -34.75
CA ALA A 115 -18.34 3.82 -35.05
C ALA A 115 -18.29 2.80 -33.90
N ASP A 116 -18.62 3.25 -32.68
CA ASP A 116 -18.56 2.45 -31.46
C ASP A 116 -19.94 1.88 -31.07
N VAL A 117 -20.93 1.94 -31.98
CA VAL A 117 -22.27 1.39 -31.71
C VAL A 117 -22.19 -0.13 -31.54
N GLY A 118 -22.59 -0.59 -30.36
CA GLY A 118 -22.55 -2.00 -29.97
C GLY A 118 -21.85 -2.21 -28.64
N PRO A 119 -21.59 -3.47 -28.25
CA PRO A 119 -20.84 -3.77 -27.04
C PRO A 119 -19.40 -3.23 -27.14
N ASN A 120 -18.97 -2.49 -26.13
CA ASN A 120 -17.59 -2.06 -25.95
C ASN A 120 -17.09 -2.60 -24.61
N THR A 121 -15.83 -3.06 -24.57
CA THR A 121 -15.16 -3.42 -23.32
C THR A 121 -14.23 -2.26 -22.95
N ILE A 122 -14.34 -1.81 -21.70
CA ILE A 122 -13.52 -0.72 -21.14
C ILE A 122 -12.67 -1.32 -20.03
N THR A 123 -11.39 -1.02 -20.04
CA THR A 123 -10.45 -1.48 -19.02
C THR A 123 -10.27 -0.39 -17.97
N LEU A 124 -10.59 -0.71 -16.72
CA LEU A 124 -10.23 0.11 -15.56
C LEU A 124 -8.86 -0.33 -15.04
N THR A 125 -7.93 0.61 -14.96
CA THR A 125 -6.61 0.40 -14.34
C THR A 125 -6.54 1.21 -13.05
N VAL A 126 -6.25 0.55 -11.94
CA VAL A 126 -6.09 1.15 -10.62
C VAL A 126 -4.62 1.03 -10.22
N THR A 127 -4.04 2.10 -9.71
CA THR A 127 -2.65 2.11 -9.23
C THR A 127 -2.63 2.69 -7.83
N ASP A 128 -1.96 2.00 -6.90
CA ASP A 128 -1.84 2.45 -5.51
C ASP A 128 -0.76 3.53 -5.33
N VAL A 129 -0.64 4.07 -4.11
CA VAL A 129 0.36 5.10 -3.75
C VAL A 129 1.80 4.61 -3.73
N ASN A 130 2.02 3.30 -3.81
CA ASN A 130 3.31 2.64 -3.80
C ASN A 130 3.72 2.09 -5.17
N GLY A 131 2.87 2.24 -6.18
CA GLY A 131 3.13 1.90 -7.58
C GLY A 131 2.66 0.52 -8.02
N ASN A 132 1.91 -0.20 -7.18
CA ASN A 132 1.34 -1.50 -7.57
C ASN A 132 0.08 -1.28 -8.43
N VAL A 133 -0.14 -2.19 -9.40
CA VAL A 133 -1.20 -2.14 -10.42
C VAL A 133 -1.89 -3.49 -10.54
#